data_AF-A0AAU0XK84-F1
#
_entry.id   AF-A0AAU0XK84-F1
#
_cell.length_a   1.000
_cell.length_b   1.000
_cell.length_c   1.000
_cell.angle_alpha   90.00
_cell.angle_beta   90.00
_cell.angle_gamma   90.00
#
_symmetry.space_group_name_H-M   'P 1'
#
loop_
_entity.id
_entity.type
_entity.pdbx_description
1 polymer ?
#
loop_
_entity_poly.entity_id
_entity_poly.type
_entity_poly.pdbx_seq_one_letter_code
_entity_poly.pdbx_strand_id
1 'polypeptide(L)'
;MTTIDWDSAADSFDEEPDHGLLDPVVRHAWAQRLESWLPGERSDVLDLGCGTGSLALLVTGQGHRVTAVDRSPRMVEQARSKLAGTGSEVLVGDAARPPVGKQQFDVIMVRHVVWLLPDPAAALRHWFGLLRPGGRLLMIEGVWGGVGLSAAQLTGLLAPLTERIHHERLSDDPDLWGKHVDDDRYALLARVEPPHRHSEIVDVHLILRRGPDVLLARRAGTGYADGLFNGPSGHVEDGEDVREAMIREAAEEIGVEFDPDELRVALVMQHRGPGGAPRTGWFFEAEYDPARPPYNREPEKCSELAWFPLDSLPDDIVAYCRAALDGYRAGERFLIHWHEDGDTVAYQPHSVRRAVPLPSGGAGTGGVHHIELWVPDLAAAEAGWGWLLGELGHVPYQSWERGRSWRRGDSYLVIEQSADLTAGPHDRLRPGLNHLAFHVRDRATLDALVARAPDHGWRLLFPDRHPYAGGEGHCAAYLEDAAGFEVELVVR
;
A
#
# COMPACT_ATOMS: atom_id res chain seq x y z
N MET A 1 -30.72 -15.72 -34.36
CA MET A 1 -31.17 -14.32 -34.21
C MET A 1 -32.58 -14.22 -34.76
N THR A 2 -33.56 -13.97 -33.91
CA THR A 2 -34.91 -13.59 -34.32
C THR A 2 -34.84 -12.21 -34.97
N THR A 3 -35.03 -12.14 -36.28
CA THR A 3 -35.08 -10.89 -37.03
C THR A 3 -36.47 -10.26 -36.83
N ILE A 4 -36.67 -9.64 -35.67
CA ILE A 4 -37.87 -8.84 -35.42
C ILE A 4 -37.76 -7.58 -36.28
N ASP A 5 -38.77 -7.36 -37.12
CA ASP A 5 -38.92 -6.15 -37.90
C ASP A 5 -39.60 -5.07 -37.07
N TRP A 6 -38.77 -4.25 -36.43
CA TRP A 6 -39.22 -3.14 -35.59
C TRP A 6 -39.82 -1.98 -36.41
N ASP A 7 -39.50 -1.84 -37.70
CA ASP A 7 -40.09 -0.79 -38.52
C ASP A 7 -41.59 -1.06 -38.74
N SER A 8 -41.95 -2.33 -38.99
CA SER A 8 -43.35 -2.76 -39.13
C SER A 8 -44.14 -2.70 -37.81
N ALA A 9 -43.46 -2.81 -36.67
CA ALA A 9 -44.10 -2.78 -35.35
C ALA A 9 -44.35 -1.35 -34.83
N ALA A 10 -43.71 -0.33 -35.40
CA ALA A 10 -43.70 1.03 -34.85
C ALA A 10 -45.12 1.62 -34.68
N ASP A 11 -46.01 1.42 -35.65
CA ASP A 11 -47.34 2.08 -35.65
C ASP A 11 -48.26 1.58 -34.51
N SER A 12 -48.09 0.34 -34.04
CA SER A 12 -48.85 -0.23 -32.92
C SER A 12 -48.02 -0.38 -31.64
N PHE A 13 -46.75 0.04 -31.64
CA PHE A 13 -45.83 -0.21 -30.52
C PHE A 13 -46.33 0.42 -29.21
N ASP A 14 -46.88 1.63 -29.30
CA ASP A 14 -47.42 2.39 -28.15
C ASP A 14 -48.77 1.87 -27.64
N GLU A 15 -49.41 0.93 -28.33
CA GLU A 15 -50.69 0.34 -27.89
C GLU A 15 -50.49 -0.62 -26.70
N GLU A 16 -49.31 -1.22 -26.57
CA GLU A 16 -48.98 -2.00 -25.38
C GLU A 16 -48.83 -1.06 -24.16
N PRO A 17 -49.51 -1.35 -23.03
CA PRO A 17 -49.61 -0.42 -21.90
C PRO A 17 -48.27 0.09 -21.37
N ASP A 18 -47.28 -0.79 -21.29
CA ASP A 18 -45.96 -0.52 -20.77
C ASP A 18 -44.97 0.03 -21.82
N HIS A 19 -45.37 0.14 -23.08
CA HIS A 19 -44.56 0.75 -24.14
C HIS A 19 -44.92 2.22 -24.34
N GLY A 20 -46.20 2.50 -24.62
CA GLY A 20 -46.66 3.86 -24.91
C GLY A 20 -46.84 4.73 -23.65
N LEU A 21 -47.03 4.09 -22.49
CA LEU A 21 -47.30 4.75 -21.21
C LEU A 21 -48.49 5.73 -21.33
N LEU A 22 -49.51 5.35 -22.09
CA LEU A 22 -50.69 6.17 -22.36
C LEU A 22 -51.62 6.24 -21.14
N ASP A 23 -51.69 5.16 -20.37
CA ASP A 23 -52.42 5.09 -19.11
C ASP A 23 -51.72 5.96 -18.01
N PRO A 24 -52.44 6.87 -17.33
CA PRO A 24 -51.85 7.73 -16.30
C PRO A 24 -51.26 6.98 -15.10
N VAL A 25 -51.84 5.85 -14.70
CA VAL A 25 -51.35 5.02 -13.58
C VAL A 25 -50.01 4.41 -13.98
N VAL A 26 -49.95 3.80 -15.16
CA VAL A 26 -48.73 3.17 -15.68
C VAL A 26 -47.61 4.20 -15.86
N ARG A 27 -47.95 5.36 -16.43
CA ARG A 27 -47.01 6.47 -16.58
C ARG A 27 -46.49 6.96 -15.24
N HIS A 28 -47.35 7.08 -14.23
CA HIS A 28 -46.97 7.56 -12.91
C HIS A 28 -46.06 6.56 -12.19
N ALA A 29 -46.38 5.26 -12.25
CA ALA A 29 -45.57 4.20 -11.68
C ALA A 29 -44.15 4.18 -12.27
N TRP A 30 -44.04 4.26 -13.61
CA TRP A 30 -42.73 4.37 -14.26
C TRP A 30 -41.98 5.65 -13.91
N ALA A 31 -42.67 6.80 -13.84
CA ALA A 31 -42.03 8.05 -13.45
C ALA A 31 -41.43 7.95 -12.04
N GLN A 32 -42.17 7.40 -11.07
CA GLN A 32 -41.69 7.20 -9.70
C GLN A 32 -40.51 6.23 -9.63
N ARG A 33 -40.54 5.12 -10.37
CA ARG A 33 -39.41 4.18 -10.40
C ARG A 33 -38.17 4.81 -11.00
N LEU A 34 -38.30 5.47 -12.15
CA LEU A 34 -37.18 6.18 -12.78
C LEU A 34 -36.59 7.24 -11.84
N GLU A 35 -37.42 8.01 -11.12
CA GLU A 35 -36.97 9.00 -10.15
C GLU A 35 -36.13 8.35 -9.02
N SER A 36 -36.48 7.13 -8.60
CA SER A 36 -35.73 6.40 -7.57
C SER A 36 -34.39 5.84 -8.06
N TRP A 37 -34.26 5.54 -9.36
CA TRP A 37 -33.03 4.97 -9.94
C TRP A 37 -32.07 6.03 -10.45
N LEU A 38 -32.59 7.14 -10.95
CA LEU A 38 -31.83 8.25 -11.51
C LEU A 38 -31.20 9.13 -10.40
N PRO A 39 -30.14 9.90 -10.71
CA PRO A 39 -29.63 10.92 -9.82
C PRO A 39 -30.69 12.01 -9.56
N GLY A 40 -30.75 12.57 -8.35
CA GLY A 40 -31.66 13.69 -8.06
C GLY A 40 -31.23 15.04 -8.66
N GLU A 41 -30.01 15.11 -9.21
CA GLU A 41 -29.50 16.26 -9.93
C GLU A 41 -29.68 16.09 -11.44
N ARG A 42 -29.73 17.19 -12.19
CA ARG A 42 -29.78 17.14 -13.66
C ARG A 42 -28.56 16.37 -14.18
N SER A 43 -28.81 15.39 -15.04
CA SER A 43 -27.81 14.49 -15.60
C SER A 43 -27.97 14.34 -17.11
N ASP A 44 -26.89 13.97 -17.78
CA ASP A 44 -26.90 13.56 -19.19
C ASP A 44 -27.15 12.05 -19.27
N VAL A 45 -28.24 11.66 -19.93
CA VAL A 45 -28.76 10.30 -20.01
C VAL A 45 -28.73 9.82 -21.46
N LEU A 46 -28.12 8.66 -21.70
CA LEU A 46 -28.17 7.96 -22.99
C LEU A 46 -29.20 6.83 -22.91
N ASP A 47 -30.28 6.92 -23.68
CA ASP A 47 -31.32 5.90 -23.78
C ASP A 47 -31.08 5.00 -25.01
N LEU A 48 -30.67 3.75 -24.78
CA LEU A 48 -30.29 2.79 -25.81
C LEU A 48 -31.45 1.85 -26.15
N GLY A 49 -31.85 1.84 -27.42
CA GLY A 49 -33.08 1.19 -27.87
C GLY A 49 -34.31 1.91 -27.34
N CYS A 50 -34.36 3.23 -27.54
CA CYS A 50 -35.40 4.08 -26.96
C CYS A 50 -36.81 3.81 -27.51
N GLY A 51 -36.94 3.03 -28.59
CA GLY A 51 -38.20 2.80 -29.29
C GLY A 51 -38.85 4.12 -29.70
N THR A 52 -40.12 4.29 -29.37
CA THR A 52 -40.91 5.50 -29.62
C THR A 52 -40.66 6.63 -28.60
N GLY A 53 -39.71 6.46 -27.66
CA GLY A 53 -39.24 7.52 -26.76
C GLY A 53 -40.05 7.72 -25.45
N SER A 54 -40.86 6.76 -25.02
CA SER A 54 -41.74 6.94 -23.84
C SER A 54 -40.98 7.12 -22.52
N LEU A 55 -39.94 6.31 -22.27
CA LEU A 55 -39.11 6.49 -21.06
C LEU A 55 -38.25 7.75 -21.16
N ALA A 56 -37.63 8.02 -22.31
CA ALA A 56 -36.91 9.27 -22.58
C ALA A 56 -37.76 10.52 -22.27
N LEU A 57 -39.06 10.49 -22.58
CA LEU A 57 -39.97 11.60 -22.27
C LEU A 57 -40.14 11.79 -20.76
N LEU A 58 -40.32 10.70 -20.00
CA LEU A 58 -40.40 10.77 -18.53
C LEU A 58 -39.10 11.31 -17.92
N VAL A 59 -37.95 10.80 -18.37
CA VAL A 59 -36.62 11.22 -17.91
C VAL A 59 -36.38 12.71 -18.21
N THR A 60 -36.80 13.19 -19.38
CA THR A 60 -36.71 14.62 -19.69
C THR A 60 -37.66 15.46 -18.83
N GLY A 61 -38.86 14.95 -18.54
CA GLY A 61 -39.82 15.57 -17.62
C GLY A 61 -39.30 15.72 -16.18
N GLN A 62 -38.37 14.86 -15.78
CA GLN A 62 -37.65 14.94 -14.49
C GLN A 62 -36.46 15.92 -14.52
N GLY A 63 -36.21 16.57 -15.65
CA GLY A 63 -35.21 17.64 -15.79
C GLY A 63 -33.85 17.19 -16.33
N HIS A 64 -33.66 15.92 -16.67
CA HIS A 64 -32.43 15.41 -17.29
C HIS A 64 -32.30 15.81 -18.77
N ARG A 65 -31.10 15.67 -19.34
CA ARG A 65 -30.87 15.80 -20.78
C ARG A 65 -30.75 14.41 -21.40
N VAL A 66 -31.55 14.13 -22.43
CA VAL A 66 -31.58 12.79 -23.03
C VAL A 66 -31.01 12.81 -24.45
N THR A 67 -30.11 11.86 -24.73
CA THR A 67 -29.77 11.40 -26.08
C THR A 67 -30.40 10.03 -26.26
N ALA A 68 -31.35 9.90 -27.18
CA ALA A 68 -32.11 8.69 -27.42
C ALA A 68 -31.65 8.03 -28.74
N VAL A 69 -31.37 6.73 -28.70
CA VAL A 69 -30.84 5.98 -29.85
C VAL A 69 -31.72 4.75 -30.10
N ASP A 70 -32.18 4.58 -31.34
CA ASP A 70 -32.82 3.34 -31.78
C ASP A 70 -32.38 2.96 -33.19
N ARG A 71 -32.36 1.66 -33.50
CA ARG A 71 -31.93 1.16 -34.82
C ARG A 71 -33.00 1.34 -35.89
N SER A 72 -34.28 1.41 -35.50
CA SER A 72 -35.42 1.53 -36.40
C SER A 72 -35.65 3.00 -36.77
N PRO A 73 -35.54 3.37 -38.06
CA PRO A 73 -35.88 4.71 -38.50
C PRO A 73 -37.33 5.10 -38.19
N ARG A 74 -38.27 4.14 -38.24
CA ARG A 74 -39.69 4.37 -37.93
C ARG A 74 -39.93 4.66 -36.44
N MET A 75 -39.29 3.90 -35.54
CA MET A 75 -39.32 4.17 -34.10
C MET A 75 -38.75 5.56 -33.79
N VAL A 76 -37.60 5.90 -34.39
CA VAL A 76 -36.95 7.21 -34.24
C VAL A 76 -37.83 8.35 -34.72
N GLU A 77 -38.59 8.18 -35.80
CA GLU A 77 -39.53 9.20 -36.27
C GLU A 77 -40.61 9.51 -35.23
N GLN A 78 -41.18 8.47 -34.60
CA GLN A 78 -42.14 8.64 -33.52
C GLN A 78 -41.50 9.23 -32.26
N ALA A 79 -40.30 8.78 -31.89
CA ALA A 79 -39.54 9.35 -30.77
C ALA A 79 -39.24 10.84 -30.97
N ARG A 80 -38.88 11.27 -32.19
CA ARG A 80 -38.68 12.68 -32.52
C ARG A 80 -39.95 13.50 -32.35
N SER A 81 -41.09 12.96 -32.76
CA SER A 81 -42.39 13.60 -32.56
C SER A 81 -42.72 13.73 -31.07
N LYS A 82 -42.54 12.66 -30.30
CA LYS A 82 -42.83 12.59 -28.87
C LYS A 82 -41.92 13.48 -28.02
N LEU A 83 -40.64 13.59 -28.39
CA LEU A 83 -39.62 14.39 -27.70
C LEU A 83 -39.49 15.81 -28.27
N ALA A 84 -40.33 16.22 -29.22
CA ALA A 84 -40.28 17.55 -29.80
C ALA A 84 -40.41 18.64 -28.71
N GLY A 85 -39.51 19.62 -28.72
CA GLY A 85 -39.50 20.72 -27.76
C GLY A 85 -38.87 20.41 -26.39
N THR A 86 -38.45 19.17 -26.15
CA THR A 86 -37.78 18.77 -24.90
C THR A 86 -36.28 19.12 -24.85
N GLY A 87 -35.67 19.38 -26.02
CA GLY A 87 -34.22 19.58 -26.16
C GLY A 87 -33.42 18.28 -26.27
N SER A 88 -34.09 17.12 -26.33
CA SER A 88 -33.45 15.81 -26.48
C SER A 88 -32.93 15.59 -27.90
N GLU A 89 -31.81 14.88 -28.00
CA GLU A 89 -31.23 14.44 -29.26
C GLU A 89 -31.75 13.04 -29.60
N VAL A 90 -32.19 12.80 -30.85
CA VAL A 90 -32.74 11.50 -31.26
C VAL A 90 -32.05 11.00 -32.52
N LEU A 91 -31.33 9.88 -32.37
CA LEU A 91 -30.41 9.32 -33.35
C LEU A 91 -30.87 7.95 -33.84
N VAL A 92 -30.68 7.70 -35.14
CA VAL A 92 -30.78 6.34 -35.69
C VAL A 92 -29.42 5.67 -35.52
N GLY A 93 -29.35 4.54 -34.81
CA GLY A 93 -28.08 3.88 -34.54
C GLY A 93 -28.19 2.52 -33.84
N ASP A 94 -27.11 1.76 -33.88
CA ASP A 94 -27.01 0.48 -33.18
C ASP A 94 -26.73 0.70 -31.69
N ALA A 95 -27.56 0.11 -30.81
CA ALA A 95 -27.34 0.18 -29.37
C ALA A 95 -25.99 -0.41 -28.94
N ALA A 96 -25.44 -1.40 -29.66
CA ALA A 96 -24.11 -1.96 -29.35
C ALA A 96 -22.97 -0.96 -29.60
N ARG A 97 -23.17 0.01 -30.51
CA ARG A 97 -22.20 1.05 -30.90
C ARG A 97 -22.93 2.35 -31.25
N PRO A 98 -23.47 3.05 -30.24
CA PRO A 98 -24.31 4.22 -30.48
C PRO A 98 -23.51 5.36 -31.14
N PRO A 99 -24.09 6.14 -32.05
CA PRO A 99 -23.40 7.18 -32.82
C PRO A 99 -23.21 8.48 -32.03
N VAL A 100 -22.68 8.38 -30.81
CA VAL A 100 -22.51 9.50 -29.83
C VAL A 100 -21.06 10.02 -29.75
N GLY A 101 -20.18 9.53 -30.63
CA GLY A 101 -18.78 9.96 -30.71
C GLY A 101 -18.02 9.77 -29.40
N LYS A 102 -17.47 10.86 -28.85
CA LYS A 102 -16.70 10.89 -27.59
C LYS A 102 -17.51 11.40 -26.39
N GLN A 103 -18.83 11.55 -26.53
CA GLN A 103 -19.67 12.01 -25.43
C GLN A 103 -19.65 10.98 -24.30
N GLN A 104 -19.65 11.48 -23.07
CA GLN A 104 -19.79 10.66 -21.86
C GLN A 104 -21.08 11.07 -21.14
N PHE A 105 -21.69 10.12 -20.45
CA PHE A 105 -23.00 10.24 -19.83
C PHE A 105 -22.93 9.91 -18.33
N ASP A 106 -23.82 10.52 -17.54
CA ASP A 106 -23.95 10.17 -16.12
C ASP A 106 -24.78 8.89 -15.95
N VAL A 107 -25.74 8.67 -16.86
CA VAL A 107 -26.59 7.49 -16.88
C VAL A 107 -26.68 6.93 -18.29
N ILE A 108 -26.56 5.62 -18.42
CA ILE A 108 -27.01 4.88 -19.60
C ILE A 108 -28.23 4.09 -19.17
N MET A 109 -29.33 4.25 -19.88
CA MET A 109 -30.58 3.53 -19.68
C MET A 109 -30.81 2.61 -20.87
N VAL A 110 -31.29 1.40 -20.61
CA VAL A 110 -31.62 0.42 -21.64
C VAL A 110 -32.78 -0.44 -21.16
N ARG A 111 -33.76 -0.70 -22.04
CA ARG A 111 -34.90 -1.55 -21.72
C ARG A 111 -35.17 -2.57 -22.81
N HIS A 112 -35.21 -3.85 -22.45
CA HIS A 112 -35.54 -4.98 -23.34
C HIS A 112 -34.69 -5.08 -24.62
N VAL A 113 -33.40 -4.74 -24.53
CA VAL A 113 -32.49 -4.67 -25.69
C VAL A 113 -31.33 -5.65 -25.56
N VAL A 114 -30.83 -5.93 -24.36
CA VAL A 114 -29.54 -6.63 -24.19
C VAL A 114 -29.58 -8.03 -24.83
N TRP A 115 -30.71 -8.73 -24.75
CA TRP A 115 -30.91 -10.05 -25.34
C TRP A 115 -30.93 -10.06 -26.88
N LEU A 116 -31.12 -8.90 -27.53
CA LEU A 116 -31.08 -8.75 -28.99
C LEU A 116 -29.65 -8.56 -29.53
N LEU A 117 -28.69 -8.27 -28.65
CA LEU A 117 -27.33 -7.94 -29.05
C LEU A 117 -26.54 -9.19 -29.44
N PRO A 118 -25.75 -9.15 -30.53
CA PRO A 118 -24.91 -10.28 -30.94
C PRO A 118 -23.88 -10.69 -29.88
N ASP A 119 -23.30 -9.71 -29.20
CA ASP A 119 -22.33 -9.88 -28.12
C ASP A 119 -22.67 -8.92 -26.97
N PRO A 120 -23.54 -9.34 -26.05
CA PRO A 120 -23.92 -8.53 -24.89
C PRO A 120 -22.71 -8.12 -24.04
N ALA A 121 -21.70 -8.99 -23.90
CA ALA A 121 -20.52 -8.70 -23.09
C ALA A 121 -19.69 -7.54 -23.68
N ALA A 122 -19.49 -7.54 -25.00
CA ALA A 122 -18.79 -6.46 -25.69
C ALA A 122 -19.58 -5.15 -25.65
N ALA A 123 -20.90 -5.19 -25.81
CA ALA A 123 -21.75 -4.01 -25.70
C ALA A 123 -21.69 -3.40 -24.30
N LEU A 124 -21.82 -4.21 -23.24
CA LEU A 124 -21.71 -3.74 -21.86
C LEU A 124 -20.34 -3.10 -21.59
N ARG A 125 -19.23 -3.70 -22.05
CA ARG A 125 -17.89 -3.08 -21.96
C ARG A 125 -17.84 -1.71 -22.65
N HIS A 126 -18.43 -1.60 -23.84
CA HIS A 126 -18.46 -0.35 -24.58
C HIS A 126 -19.29 0.72 -23.86
N TRP A 127 -20.47 0.36 -23.34
CA TRP A 127 -21.33 1.27 -22.59
C TRP A 127 -20.67 1.77 -21.31
N PHE A 128 -19.96 0.91 -20.57
CA PHE A 128 -19.19 1.35 -19.41
C PHE A 128 -18.13 2.41 -19.76
N GLY A 129 -17.53 2.33 -20.95
CA GLY A 129 -16.60 3.35 -21.46
C GLY A 129 -17.27 4.67 -21.87
N LEU A 130 -18.59 4.69 -22.04
CA LEU A 130 -19.38 5.90 -22.29
C LEU A 130 -19.92 6.53 -20.98
N LEU A 131 -19.78 5.86 -19.83
CA LEU A 131 -20.16 6.40 -18.53
C LEU A 131 -19.03 7.27 -17.95
N ARG A 132 -19.41 8.40 -17.35
CA ARG A 132 -18.51 9.19 -16.51
C ARG A 132 -18.15 8.40 -15.23
N PRO A 133 -17.04 8.75 -14.55
CA PRO A 133 -16.75 8.21 -13.23
C PRO A 133 -17.93 8.39 -12.27
N GLY A 134 -18.33 7.31 -11.59
CA GLY A 134 -19.52 7.30 -10.72
C GLY A 134 -20.86 7.25 -11.45
N GLY A 135 -20.85 7.17 -12.79
CA GLY A 135 -22.03 6.99 -13.61
C GLY A 135 -22.73 5.65 -13.40
N ARG A 136 -23.96 5.53 -13.91
CA ARG A 136 -24.83 4.37 -13.68
C ARG A 136 -25.34 3.77 -14.99
N LEU A 137 -25.31 2.45 -15.09
CA LEU A 137 -26.02 1.71 -16.12
C LEU A 137 -27.32 1.16 -15.50
N LEU A 138 -28.46 1.66 -15.97
CA LEU A 138 -29.80 1.20 -15.63
C LEU A 138 -30.31 0.28 -16.74
N MET A 139 -30.57 -0.98 -16.40
CA MET A 139 -31.11 -1.97 -17.33
C MET A 139 -32.45 -2.47 -16.83
N ILE A 140 -33.48 -2.38 -17.65
CA ILE A 140 -34.81 -2.95 -17.38
C ILE A 140 -34.98 -4.13 -18.33
N GLU A 141 -34.94 -5.34 -17.78
CA GLU A 141 -34.87 -6.57 -18.56
C GLU A 141 -35.80 -7.63 -17.97
N GLY A 142 -35.86 -8.79 -18.61
CA GLY A 142 -36.75 -9.88 -18.18
C GLY A 142 -36.60 -11.14 -19.02
N VAL A 143 -37.38 -12.16 -18.65
CA VAL A 143 -37.51 -13.41 -19.40
C VAL A 143 -38.99 -13.70 -19.62
N TRP A 144 -39.45 -13.61 -20.87
CA TRP A 144 -40.84 -13.82 -21.27
C TRP A 144 -40.92 -14.87 -22.37
N GLY A 145 -41.78 -15.89 -22.20
CA GLY A 145 -41.95 -16.95 -23.19
C GLY A 145 -40.66 -17.73 -23.55
N GLY A 146 -39.67 -17.74 -22.64
CA GLY A 146 -38.35 -18.37 -22.86
C GLY A 146 -37.34 -17.51 -23.64
N VAL A 147 -37.66 -16.25 -23.91
CA VAL A 147 -36.79 -15.27 -24.57
C VAL A 147 -36.35 -14.23 -23.54
N GLY A 148 -35.11 -13.76 -23.64
CA GLY A 148 -34.53 -12.76 -22.74
C GLY A 148 -33.27 -13.25 -22.04
N LEU A 149 -32.78 -12.45 -21.11
CA LEU A 149 -31.70 -12.81 -20.19
C LEU A 149 -32.27 -12.81 -18.78
N SER A 150 -31.90 -13.80 -17.97
CA SER A 150 -32.18 -13.76 -16.54
C SER A 150 -31.29 -12.75 -15.84
N ALA A 151 -31.74 -12.25 -14.68
CA ALA A 151 -30.93 -11.37 -13.84
C ALA A 151 -29.56 -11.98 -13.52
N ALA A 152 -29.50 -13.29 -13.23
CA ALA A 152 -28.24 -13.99 -12.94
C ALA A 152 -27.27 -14.01 -14.13
N GLN A 153 -27.75 -14.23 -15.35
CA GLN A 153 -26.92 -14.18 -16.55
C GLN A 153 -26.36 -12.78 -16.76
N LEU A 154 -27.21 -11.75 -16.60
CA LEU A 154 -26.82 -10.37 -16.82
C LEU A 154 -25.87 -9.84 -15.73
N THR A 155 -26.09 -10.23 -14.47
CA THR A 155 -25.13 -10.01 -13.37
C THR A 155 -23.78 -10.67 -13.66
N GLY A 156 -23.76 -11.89 -14.19
CA GLY A 156 -22.52 -12.57 -14.59
C GLY A 156 -21.74 -11.83 -15.68
N LEU A 157 -22.44 -11.22 -16.64
CA LEU A 157 -21.83 -10.39 -17.68
C LEU A 157 -21.28 -9.06 -17.14
N LEU A 158 -21.90 -8.52 -16.09
CA LEU A 158 -21.48 -7.29 -15.42
C LEU A 158 -20.34 -7.50 -14.41
N ALA A 159 -20.15 -8.72 -13.90
CA ALA A 159 -19.15 -9.01 -12.86
C ALA A 159 -17.71 -8.54 -13.20
N PRO A 160 -17.22 -8.60 -14.46
CA PRO A 160 -15.91 -8.05 -14.81
C PRO A 160 -15.84 -6.51 -14.84
N LEU A 161 -16.99 -5.83 -14.77
CA LEU A 161 -17.12 -4.38 -14.96
C LEU A 161 -17.43 -3.65 -13.65
N THR A 162 -18.15 -4.29 -12.74
CA THR A 162 -18.52 -3.73 -11.43
C THR A 162 -19.03 -4.81 -10.48
N GLU A 163 -18.75 -4.66 -9.19
CA GLU A 163 -19.37 -5.43 -8.11
C GLU A 163 -20.60 -4.72 -7.52
N ARG A 164 -20.84 -3.45 -7.88
CA ARG A 164 -21.94 -2.60 -7.35
C ARG A 164 -23.17 -2.70 -8.22
N ILE A 165 -23.91 -3.79 -8.07
CA ILE A 165 -25.15 -4.06 -8.80
C ILE A 165 -26.31 -4.11 -7.80
N HIS A 166 -27.27 -3.21 -7.96
CA HIS A 166 -28.56 -3.32 -7.29
C HIS A 166 -29.54 -4.06 -8.20
N HIS A 167 -30.24 -5.04 -7.65
CA HIS A 167 -31.25 -5.83 -8.34
C HIS A 167 -32.61 -5.58 -7.71
N GLU A 168 -33.58 -5.24 -8.55
CA GLU A 168 -34.96 -5.01 -8.14
C GLU A 168 -35.89 -5.87 -9.00
N ARG A 169 -36.72 -6.68 -8.35
CA ARG A 169 -37.75 -7.47 -9.04
C ARG A 169 -38.97 -6.59 -9.28
N LEU A 170 -39.48 -6.59 -10.51
CA LEU A 170 -40.58 -5.74 -10.97
C LEU A 170 -41.85 -6.54 -11.34
N SER A 171 -41.79 -7.87 -11.40
CA SER A 171 -42.94 -8.71 -11.78
C SER A 171 -44.16 -8.54 -10.86
N ASP A 172 -43.95 -8.19 -9.59
CA ASP A 172 -45.03 -8.12 -8.60
C ASP A 172 -45.78 -6.77 -8.60
N ASP A 173 -45.38 -5.82 -9.46
CA ASP A 173 -45.94 -4.45 -9.53
C ASP A 173 -46.75 -4.29 -10.84
N PRO A 174 -48.07 -4.62 -10.84
CA PRO A 174 -48.89 -4.58 -12.05
C PRO A 174 -49.09 -3.16 -12.59
N ASP A 175 -48.91 -2.14 -11.74
CA ASP A 175 -49.04 -0.74 -12.16
C ASP A 175 -47.92 -0.36 -13.13
N LEU A 176 -46.74 -0.97 -13.04
CA LEU A 176 -45.68 -0.79 -14.05
C LEU A 176 -46.04 -1.37 -15.42
N TRP A 177 -46.91 -2.37 -15.46
CA TRP A 177 -47.16 -3.15 -16.68
C TRP A 177 -48.56 -2.92 -17.27
N GLY A 178 -49.43 -2.23 -16.53
CA GLY A 178 -50.85 -2.06 -16.86
C GLY A 178 -51.67 -3.35 -16.80
N LYS A 179 -51.06 -4.46 -16.36
CA LYS A 179 -51.64 -5.81 -16.27
C LYS A 179 -50.83 -6.66 -15.30
N HIS A 180 -51.44 -7.75 -14.83
CA HIS A 180 -50.68 -8.81 -14.15
C HIS A 180 -49.72 -9.47 -15.12
N VAL A 181 -48.50 -9.78 -14.64
CA VAL A 181 -47.46 -10.43 -15.43
C VAL A 181 -46.99 -11.68 -14.69
N ASP A 182 -46.94 -12.81 -15.38
CA ASP A 182 -46.48 -14.10 -14.81
C ASP A 182 -45.00 -14.39 -15.16
N ASP A 183 -44.39 -13.51 -15.96
CA ASP A 183 -43.02 -13.59 -16.45
C ASP A 183 -42.02 -12.81 -15.56
N ASP A 184 -40.73 -13.10 -15.73
CA ASP A 184 -39.68 -12.47 -14.93
C ASP A 184 -39.35 -11.09 -15.49
N ARG A 185 -39.47 -10.05 -14.66
CA ARG A 185 -39.15 -8.66 -15.01
C ARG A 185 -38.36 -8.04 -13.87
N TYR A 186 -37.27 -7.37 -14.20
CA TYR A 186 -36.36 -6.84 -13.21
C TYR A 186 -35.64 -5.59 -13.71
N ALA A 187 -35.14 -4.80 -12.77
CA ALA A 187 -34.15 -3.76 -13.02
C ALA A 187 -32.80 -4.16 -12.42
N LEU A 188 -31.73 -3.91 -13.17
CA LEU A 188 -30.36 -3.91 -12.66
C LEU A 188 -29.80 -2.49 -12.75
N LEU A 189 -29.40 -1.94 -11.62
CA LEU A 189 -28.68 -0.69 -11.53
C LEU A 189 -27.23 -0.98 -11.18
N ALA A 190 -26.37 -0.95 -12.20
CA ALA A 190 -24.94 -1.13 -12.09
C ALA A 190 -24.24 0.23 -12.00
N ARG A 191 -23.31 0.41 -11.06
CA ARG A 191 -22.55 1.65 -10.90
C ARG A 191 -21.11 1.46 -11.36
N VAL A 192 -20.56 2.44 -12.08
CA VAL A 192 -19.12 2.49 -12.34
C VAL A 192 -18.42 2.64 -10.99
N GLU A 193 -17.58 1.67 -10.64
CA GLU A 193 -16.77 1.75 -9.42
C GLU A 193 -15.79 2.93 -9.49
N PRO A 194 -15.42 3.53 -8.34
CA PRO A 194 -14.34 4.52 -8.32
C PRO A 194 -13.02 3.89 -8.82
N PRO A 195 -12.04 4.70 -9.27
CA PRO A 195 -10.84 4.21 -9.96
C PRO A 195 -10.06 3.19 -9.13
N HIS A 196 -9.27 2.35 -9.81
CA HIS A 196 -8.40 1.30 -9.26
C HIS A 196 -7.85 1.61 -7.87
N ARG A 197 -7.78 0.56 -7.02
CA ARG A 197 -7.00 0.61 -5.78
C ARG A 197 -5.59 1.05 -6.10
N HIS A 198 -5.11 2.05 -5.36
CA HIS A 198 -3.76 2.59 -5.49
C HIS A 198 -2.73 1.47 -5.37
N SER A 199 -1.85 1.35 -6.37
CA SER A 199 -0.74 0.39 -6.42
C SER A 199 0.57 1.17 -6.47
N GLU A 200 1.55 0.78 -5.64
CA GLU A 200 2.89 1.37 -5.63
C GLU A 200 3.93 0.34 -6.02
N ILE A 201 4.99 0.81 -6.66
CA ILE A 201 6.17 -0.02 -6.90
C ILE A 201 6.87 -0.27 -5.57
N VAL A 202 7.26 -1.52 -5.32
CA VAL A 202 8.10 -1.89 -4.20
C VAL A 202 9.55 -1.96 -4.67
N ASP A 203 10.43 -1.19 -4.04
CA ASP A 203 11.87 -1.26 -4.27
C ASP A 203 12.64 -1.72 -3.03
N VAL A 204 13.81 -2.27 -3.25
CA VAL A 204 14.71 -2.81 -2.22
C VAL A 204 16.06 -2.13 -2.33
N HIS A 205 16.67 -1.83 -1.19
CA HIS A 205 17.92 -1.09 -1.10
C HIS A 205 18.83 -1.72 -0.06
N LEU A 206 20.11 -1.86 -0.39
CA LEU A 206 21.12 -2.43 0.48
C LEU A 206 21.92 -1.33 1.19
N ILE A 207 22.01 -1.44 2.51
CA ILE A 207 22.92 -0.73 3.39
C ILE A 207 24.02 -1.73 3.80
N LEU A 208 25.02 -1.90 2.93
CA LEU A 208 26.15 -2.78 3.23
C LEU A 208 27.17 -2.05 4.10
N ARG A 209 27.40 -2.56 5.32
CA ARG A 209 28.21 -1.91 6.37
C ARG A 209 29.61 -2.49 6.44
N ARG A 210 30.63 -1.63 6.39
CA ARG A 210 32.03 -2.00 6.71
C ARG A 210 32.53 -1.12 7.84
N GLY A 211 32.34 -1.59 9.07
CA GLY A 211 32.58 -0.77 10.25
C GLY A 211 31.72 0.50 10.22
N PRO A 212 32.31 1.72 10.29
CA PRO A 212 31.55 2.97 10.22
C PRO A 212 31.08 3.32 8.81
N ASP A 213 31.58 2.64 7.76
CA ASP A 213 31.32 2.99 6.37
C ASP A 213 30.09 2.27 5.79
N VAL A 214 29.54 2.84 4.73
CA VAL A 214 28.49 2.26 3.88
C VAL A 214 28.96 2.24 2.42
N LEU A 215 28.64 1.17 1.69
CA LEU A 215 28.89 1.07 0.25
C LEU A 215 27.83 1.85 -0.54
N LEU A 216 28.27 2.67 -1.48
CA LEU A 216 27.42 3.35 -2.46
C LEU A 216 27.89 3.08 -3.89
N ALA A 217 26.95 3.12 -4.83
CA ALA A 217 27.14 2.95 -6.26
C ALA A 217 26.76 4.24 -7.01
N ARG A 218 27.67 4.76 -7.85
CA ARG A 218 27.42 5.93 -8.69
C ARG A 218 26.70 5.52 -9.96
N ARG A 219 25.42 5.90 -10.05
CA ARG A 219 24.55 5.61 -11.18
C ARG A 219 25.09 6.23 -12.47
N ALA A 220 25.05 5.50 -13.57
CA ALA A 220 25.43 5.97 -14.90
C ALA A 220 24.60 5.24 -15.96
N GLY A 221 24.16 5.90 -17.04
CA GLY A 221 23.46 5.21 -18.13
C GLY A 221 22.09 4.62 -17.79
N THR A 222 21.50 5.00 -16.65
CA THR A 222 20.19 4.48 -16.19
C THR A 222 19.01 5.34 -16.62
N GLY A 223 19.25 6.60 -17.04
CA GLY A 223 18.21 7.56 -17.38
C GLY A 223 17.52 8.22 -16.18
N TYR A 224 17.89 7.84 -14.95
CA TYR A 224 17.41 8.45 -13.72
C TYR A 224 18.54 8.60 -12.70
N ALA A 225 18.73 9.81 -12.17
CA ALA A 225 19.75 10.11 -11.17
C ALA A 225 21.21 9.80 -11.59
N ASP A 226 21.50 9.77 -12.89
CA ASP A 226 22.85 9.53 -13.40
C ASP A 226 23.83 10.59 -12.86
N GLY A 227 25.01 10.13 -12.45
CA GLY A 227 26.04 10.93 -11.79
C GLY A 227 25.93 10.99 -10.27
N LEU A 228 24.83 10.54 -9.67
CA LEU A 228 24.63 10.53 -8.21
C LEU A 228 24.90 9.16 -7.62
N PHE A 229 25.34 9.13 -6.36
CA PHE A 229 25.43 7.93 -5.55
C PHE A 229 24.05 7.45 -5.06
N ASN A 230 23.87 6.15 -5.02
CA ASN A 230 22.75 5.46 -4.37
C ASN A 230 23.27 4.20 -3.66
N GLY A 231 22.50 3.62 -2.76
CA GLY A 231 22.76 2.23 -2.33
C GLY A 231 22.49 1.25 -3.49
N PRO A 232 23.13 0.07 -3.52
CA PRO A 232 22.72 -1.02 -4.41
C PRO A 232 21.23 -1.31 -4.23
N SER A 233 20.47 -1.44 -5.31
CA SER A 233 19.01 -1.39 -5.23
C SER A 233 18.30 -1.86 -6.48
N GLY A 234 17.09 -2.39 -6.34
CA GLY A 234 16.22 -2.65 -7.49
C GLY A 234 14.76 -2.85 -7.13
N HIS A 235 14.00 -3.47 -8.03
CA HIS A 235 12.55 -3.64 -7.90
C HIS A 235 12.21 -5.06 -7.50
N VAL A 236 11.14 -5.21 -6.72
CA VAL A 236 10.54 -6.51 -6.48
C VAL A 236 9.80 -6.94 -7.74
N GLU A 237 10.09 -8.14 -8.22
CA GLU A 237 9.42 -8.77 -9.37
C GLU A 237 8.23 -9.64 -8.95
N ASP A 238 7.39 -10.01 -9.91
CA ASP A 238 6.25 -10.88 -9.65
C ASP A 238 6.69 -12.28 -9.22
N GLY A 239 6.25 -12.70 -8.03
CA GLY A 239 6.48 -14.05 -7.51
C GLY A 239 7.65 -14.17 -6.52
N GLU A 240 8.33 -13.07 -6.20
CA GLU A 240 9.35 -13.00 -5.14
C GLU A 240 8.92 -12.08 -3.99
N ASP A 241 9.48 -12.33 -2.80
CA ASP A 241 9.37 -11.41 -1.66
C ASP A 241 10.49 -10.34 -1.65
N VAL A 242 10.37 -9.33 -0.78
CA VAL A 242 11.34 -8.22 -0.67
C VAL A 242 12.76 -8.66 -0.32
N ARG A 243 12.93 -9.81 0.35
CA ARG A 243 14.24 -10.33 0.72
C ARG A 243 14.86 -11.11 -0.44
N GLU A 244 14.07 -11.92 -1.14
CA GLU A 244 14.49 -12.58 -2.37
C GLU A 244 14.95 -11.55 -3.43
N ALA A 245 14.16 -10.49 -3.62
CA ALA A 245 14.53 -9.37 -4.48
C ALA A 245 15.87 -8.74 -4.07
N MET A 246 16.08 -8.50 -2.77
CA MET A 246 17.33 -7.88 -2.31
C MET A 246 18.56 -8.77 -2.54
N ILE A 247 18.42 -10.08 -2.36
CA ILE A 247 19.49 -11.05 -2.63
C ILE A 247 19.83 -11.07 -4.13
N ARG A 248 18.81 -11.11 -4.99
CA ARG A 248 18.98 -11.07 -6.45
C ARG A 248 19.68 -9.80 -6.91
N GLU A 249 19.18 -8.64 -6.50
CA GLU A 249 19.72 -7.34 -6.89
C GLU A 249 21.17 -7.14 -6.39
N ALA A 250 21.50 -7.57 -5.17
CA ALA A 250 22.87 -7.53 -4.68
C ALA A 250 23.81 -8.42 -5.51
N ALA A 251 23.35 -9.61 -5.90
CA ALA A 251 24.13 -10.50 -6.75
C ALA A 251 24.31 -9.90 -8.15
N GLU A 252 23.29 -9.27 -8.72
CA GLU A 252 23.29 -8.68 -10.07
C GLU A 252 24.13 -7.41 -10.16
N GLU A 253 24.01 -6.48 -9.20
CA GLU A 253 24.69 -5.18 -9.26
C GLU A 253 26.13 -5.22 -8.74
N ILE A 254 26.35 -5.92 -7.61
CA ILE A 254 27.64 -5.87 -6.87
C ILE A 254 28.32 -7.22 -6.70
N GLY A 255 27.74 -8.30 -7.23
CA GLY A 255 28.33 -9.63 -7.22
C GLY A 255 28.40 -10.29 -5.84
N VAL A 256 27.55 -9.86 -4.89
CA VAL A 256 27.49 -10.43 -3.54
C VAL A 256 26.23 -11.24 -3.38
N GLU A 257 26.38 -12.53 -3.04
CA GLU A 257 25.27 -13.42 -2.66
C GLU A 257 25.19 -13.51 -1.14
N PHE A 258 23.98 -13.29 -0.60
CA PHE A 258 23.69 -13.36 0.83
C PHE A 258 22.86 -14.59 1.17
N ASP A 259 23.15 -15.20 2.31
CA ASP A 259 22.19 -16.07 2.98
C ASP A 259 21.02 -15.22 3.53
N PRO A 260 19.77 -15.72 3.51
CA PRO A 260 18.61 -14.94 3.94
C PRO A 260 18.68 -14.38 5.37
N ASP A 261 19.44 -15.02 6.27
CA ASP A 261 19.61 -14.61 7.67
C ASP A 261 20.65 -13.50 7.86
N GLU A 262 21.45 -13.20 6.82
CA GLU A 262 22.42 -12.10 6.82
C GLU A 262 21.73 -10.74 6.61
N LEU A 263 20.53 -10.72 6.03
CA LEU A 263 19.78 -9.50 5.74
C LEU A 263 18.82 -9.15 6.88
N ARG A 264 18.93 -7.92 7.38
CA ARG A 264 18.02 -7.36 8.40
C ARG A 264 17.28 -6.15 7.85
N VAL A 265 15.97 -6.06 8.06
CA VAL A 265 15.23 -4.84 7.71
C VAL A 265 15.69 -3.69 8.61
N ALA A 266 16.33 -2.70 8.01
CA ALA A 266 16.81 -1.50 8.69
C ALA A 266 15.66 -0.50 8.88
N LEU A 267 14.94 -0.20 7.78
CA LEU A 267 13.77 0.66 7.76
C LEU A 267 12.92 0.43 6.51
N VAL A 268 11.69 0.93 6.53
CA VAL A 268 10.81 1.04 5.37
C VAL A 268 10.51 2.52 5.11
N MET A 269 10.62 2.96 3.86
CA MET A 269 10.36 4.34 3.47
C MET A 269 9.38 4.41 2.31
N GLN A 270 8.28 5.13 2.49
CA GLN A 270 7.49 5.55 1.35
C GLN A 270 8.15 6.78 0.74
N HIS A 271 8.51 6.72 -0.55
CA HIS A 271 9.21 7.82 -1.21
C HIS A 271 8.63 8.17 -2.57
N ARG A 272 8.80 9.44 -2.95
CA ARG A 272 8.40 9.96 -4.27
C ARG A 272 9.50 10.83 -4.85
N GLY A 273 10.07 10.41 -5.98
CA GLY A 273 10.98 11.21 -6.81
C GLY A 273 10.27 12.38 -7.50
N PRO A 274 10.98 13.43 -7.96
CA PRO A 274 10.38 14.54 -8.70
C PRO A 274 9.69 14.04 -9.97
N GLY A 275 8.40 14.34 -10.14
CA GLY A 275 7.60 13.86 -11.28
C GLY A 275 7.34 12.34 -11.32
N GLY A 276 7.78 11.60 -10.30
CA GLY A 276 7.62 10.14 -10.22
C GLY A 276 6.36 9.71 -9.47
N ALA A 277 5.91 8.47 -9.72
CA ALA A 277 4.92 7.81 -8.90
C ALA A 277 5.51 7.44 -7.52
N PRO A 278 4.69 7.40 -6.45
CA PRO A 278 5.16 6.98 -5.14
C PRO A 278 5.53 5.50 -5.11
N ARG A 279 6.49 5.18 -4.24
CA ARG A 279 7.13 3.87 -4.10
C ARG A 279 7.26 3.51 -2.63
N THR A 280 7.24 2.22 -2.33
CA THR A 280 7.55 1.68 -1.00
C THR A 280 8.93 1.02 -1.03
N GLY A 281 9.91 1.66 -0.39
CA GLY A 281 11.28 1.20 -0.33
C GLY A 281 11.62 0.45 0.95
N TRP A 282 12.12 -0.77 0.79
CA TRP A 282 12.64 -1.62 1.86
C TRP A 282 14.16 -1.52 1.91
N PHE A 283 14.70 -1.06 3.04
CA PHE A 283 16.13 -0.92 3.23
C PHE A 283 16.62 -2.07 4.10
N PHE A 284 17.51 -2.89 3.56
CA PHE A 284 18.13 -4.01 4.26
C PHE A 284 19.56 -3.64 4.68
N GLU A 285 19.92 -3.96 5.91
CA GLU A 285 21.28 -3.92 6.42
C GLU A 285 21.92 -5.30 6.29
N ALA A 286 23.19 -5.31 5.87
CA ALA A 286 24.07 -6.47 5.91
C ALA A 286 25.50 -6.03 6.29
N GLU A 287 26.27 -6.95 6.87
CA GLU A 287 27.67 -6.72 7.23
C GLU A 287 28.59 -7.13 6.08
N TYR A 288 29.65 -6.34 5.84
CA TYR A 288 30.66 -6.63 4.85
C TYR A 288 31.49 -7.86 5.22
N ASP A 289 31.53 -8.83 4.31
CA ASP A 289 32.39 -9.99 4.40
C ASP A 289 33.63 -9.83 3.49
N PRO A 290 34.85 -9.81 4.04
CA PRO A 290 36.07 -9.73 3.24
C PRO A 290 36.29 -10.95 2.31
N ALA A 291 35.63 -12.08 2.56
CA ALA A 291 35.66 -13.24 1.67
C ALA A 291 34.81 -13.05 0.40
N ARG A 292 33.84 -12.13 0.42
CA ARG A 292 32.91 -11.82 -0.68
C ARG A 292 32.94 -10.32 -1.01
N PRO A 293 34.07 -9.77 -1.50
CA PRO A 293 34.18 -8.34 -1.75
C PRO A 293 33.26 -7.91 -2.92
N PRO A 294 32.52 -6.79 -2.77
CA PRO A 294 31.65 -6.30 -3.83
C PRO A 294 32.48 -5.76 -5.00
N TYR A 295 31.96 -5.96 -6.22
CA TYR A 295 32.54 -5.42 -7.45
C TYR A 295 31.44 -5.07 -8.46
N ASN A 296 31.68 -4.07 -9.30
CA ASN A 296 30.68 -3.59 -10.24
C ASN A 296 30.40 -4.63 -11.33
N ARG A 297 29.21 -5.22 -11.34
CA ARG A 297 28.76 -6.18 -12.34
C ARG A 297 27.97 -5.56 -13.50
N GLU A 298 27.53 -4.33 -13.34
CA GLU A 298 26.76 -3.57 -14.33
C GLU A 298 27.51 -2.28 -14.72
N PRO A 299 28.68 -2.37 -15.39
CA PRO A 299 29.50 -1.21 -15.73
C PRO A 299 28.79 -0.20 -16.64
N GLU A 300 27.71 -0.60 -17.31
CA GLU A 300 26.84 0.24 -18.11
C GLU A 300 25.80 1.02 -17.29
N LYS A 301 25.47 0.54 -16.08
CA LYS A 301 24.52 1.16 -15.13
C LYS A 301 25.20 1.84 -13.93
N CYS A 302 26.46 1.48 -13.66
CA CYS A 302 27.24 1.95 -12.53
C CYS A 302 28.65 2.33 -12.97
N SER A 303 29.11 3.51 -12.57
CA SER A 303 30.43 4.04 -12.93
C SER A 303 31.47 3.90 -11.83
N GLU A 304 31.05 3.76 -10.58
CA GLU A 304 31.91 3.75 -9.40
C GLU A 304 31.22 3.04 -8.23
N LEU A 305 31.94 2.16 -7.53
CA LEU A 305 31.57 1.68 -6.21
C LEU A 305 32.54 2.28 -5.19
N ALA A 306 32.01 2.92 -4.15
CA ALA A 306 32.82 3.62 -3.16
C ALA A 306 32.26 3.44 -1.74
N TRP A 307 33.16 3.47 -0.77
CA TRP A 307 32.83 3.38 0.66
C TRP A 307 32.88 4.77 1.28
N PHE A 308 31.84 5.13 2.01
CA PHE A 308 31.74 6.43 2.68
C PHE A 308 31.44 6.27 4.17
N PRO A 309 32.07 7.05 5.06
CA PRO A 309 31.66 7.09 6.45
C PRO A 309 30.19 7.50 6.57
N LEU A 310 29.40 6.75 7.34
CA LEU A 310 27.96 7.04 7.50
C LEU A 310 27.71 8.44 8.10
N ASP A 311 28.66 8.95 8.88
CA ASP A 311 28.58 10.29 9.46
C ASP A 311 29.03 11.42 8.52
N SER A 312 29.59 11.07 7.36
CA SER A 312 30.12 12.02 6.37
C SER A 312 29.79 11.56 4.95
N LEU A 313 28.50 11.34 4.68
CA LEU A 313 27.99 10.98 3.37
C LEU A 313 28.22 12.09 2.34
N PRO A 314 28.47 11.73 1.06
CA PRO A 314 28.70 12.69 0.01
C PRO A 314 27.44 13.52 -0.30
N ASP A 315 27.62 14.70 -0.91
CA ASP A 315 26.52 15.57 -1.31
C ASP A 315 25.92 15.17 -2.67
N ASP A 316 26.71 14.57 -3.56
CA ASP A 316 26.29 14.02 -4.86
C ASP A 316 25.61 12.65 -4.70
N ILE A 317 24.60 12.59 -3.84
CA ILE A 317 23.80 11.41 -3.52
C ILE A 317 22.33 11.64 -3.86
N VAL A 318 21.60 10.58 -4.21
CA VAL A 318 20.15 10.64 -4.40
C VAL A 318 19.46 11.05 -3.11
N ALA A 319 18.54 12.02 -3.17
CA ALA A 319 17.94 12.63 -1.98
C ALA A 319 17.21 11.63 -1.07
N TYR A 320 16.41 10.71 -1.63
CA TYR A 320 15.73 9.70 -0.82
C TYR A 320 16.73 8.70 -0.20
N CYS A 321 17.83 8.38 -0.89
CA CYS A 321 18.87 7.50 -0.37
C CYS A 321 19.56 8.14 0.82
N ARG A 322 19.89 9.44 0.71
CA ARG A 322 20.42 10.23 1.81
C ARG A 322 19.48 10.25 3.01
N ALA A 323 18.19 10.49 2.76
CA ALA A 323 17.16 10.48 3.80
C ALA A 323 17.06 9.13 4.52
N ALA A 324 17.10 8.02 3.78
CA ALA A 324 17.09 6.69 4.35
C ALA A 324 18.33 6.43 5.22
N LEU A 325 19.53 6.76 4.74
CA LEU A 325 20.77 6.56 5.52
C LEU A 325 20.80 7.43 6.79
N ASP A 326 20.33 8.68 6.71
CA ASP A 326 20.20 9.55 7.87
C ASP A 326 19.17 9.01 8.89
N GLY A 327 18.04 8.48 8.42
CA GLY A 327 17.03 7.86 9.27
C GLY A 327 17.48 6.53 9.89
N TYR A 328 18.17 5.68 9.13
CA TYR A 328 18.81 4.46 9.63
C TYR A 328 19.79 4.79 10.76
N ARG A 329 20.65 5.81 10.58
CA ARG A 329 21.56 6.29 11.61
C ARG A 329 20.84 6.81 12.86
N ALA A 330 19.68 7.45 12.67
CA ALA A 330 18.85 7.95 13.76
C ALA A 330 18.06 6.83 14.48
N GLY A 331 18.06 5.60 13.97
CA GLY A 331 17.32 4.48 14.53
C GLY A 331 15.85 4.42 14.10
N GLU A 332 15.47 5.21 13.11
CA GLU A 332 14.11 5.25 12.58
C GLU A 332 13.77 3.95 11.85
N ARG A 333 12.50 3.53 11.93
CA ARG A 333 12.01 2.30 11.30
C ARG A 333 11.08 2.55 10.13
N PHE A 334 10.38 3.68 10.13
CA PHE A 334 9.42 4.05 9.09
C PHE A 334 9.61 5.52 8.73
N LEU A 335 9.72 5.82 7.44
CA LEU A 335 9.95 7.16 6.93
C LEU A 335 8.99 7.49 5.78
N ILE A 336 8.65 8.76 5.64
CA ILE A 336 8.08 9.32 4.41
C ILE A 336 9.11 10.30 3.85
N HIS A 337 9.41 10.19 2.56
CA HIS A 337 10.26 11.14 1.85
C HIS A 337 9.60 11.60 0.55
N TRP A 338 9.04 12.80 0.56
CA TRP A 338 8.24 13.31 -0.56
C TRP A 338 8.88 14.53 -1.20
N HIS A 339 9.28 14.42 -2.46
CA HIS A 339 9.66 15.61 -3.23
C HIS A 339 8.43 16.43 -3.62
N GLU A 340 8.58 17.75 -3.55
CA GLU A 340 7.64 18.75 -4.06
C GLU A 340 8.07 19.24 -5.46
N ASP A 341 7.17 19.98 -6.12
CA ASP A 341 7.46 20.56 -7.43
C ASP A 341 8.63 21.54 -7.34
N GLY A 342 9.71 21.25 -8.08
CA GLY A 342 10.95 22.04 -8.07
C GLY A 342 12.08 21.44 -7.23
N ASP A 343 11.82 20.40 -6.43
CA ASP A 343 12.88 19.67 -5.73
C ASP A 343 13.77 18.91 -6.73
N THR A 344 15.07 18.80 -6.42
CA THR A 344 16.03 18.06 -7.24
C THR A 344 16.11 16.59 -6.82
N VAL A 345 16.41 15.70 -7.77
CA VAL A 345 16.71 14.29 -7.48
C VAL A 345 17.93 14.14 -6.57
N ALA A 346 18.91 15.03 -6.74
CA ALA A 346 20.09 15.12 -5.88
C ALA A 346 19.75 15.73 -4.52
N TYR A 347 20.39 15.23 -3.47
CA TYR A 347 20.38 15.83 -2.15
C TYR A 347 20.94 17.26 -2.18
N GLN A 348 20.36 18.14 -1.37
CA GLN A 348 20.82 19.51 -1.19
C GLN A 348 21.00 19.82 0.32
N PRO A 349 22.24 20.03 0.81
CA PRO A 349 22.53 20.20 2.24
C PRO A 349 21.78 21.33 2.94
N HIS A 350 21.38 22.36 2.19
CA HIS A 350 20.73 23.57 2.71
C HIS A 350 19.25 23.68 2.31
N SER A 351 18.68 22.59 1.77
CA SER A 351 17.26 22.52 1.42
C SER A 351 16.38 22.11 2.61
N VAL A 352 15.07 22.26 2.45
CA VAL A 352 14.09 21.79 3.41
C VAL A 352 14.20 20.25 3.52
N ARG A 353 14.36 19.72 4.73
CA ARG A 353 14.34 18.28 4.95
C ARG A 353 12.95 17.72 4.62
N ARG A 354 12.88 16.82 3.64
CA ARG A 354 11.64 16.15 3.20
C ARG A 354 11.37 14.82 3.91
N ALA A 355 12.33 14.32 4.67
CA ALA A 355 12.20 13.09 5.43
C ALA A 355 11.38 13.32 6.71
N VAL A 356 10.29 12.57 6.87
CA VAL A 356 9.41 12.60 8.04
C VAL A 356 9.36 11.20 8.65
N PRO A 357 9.90 11.01 9.87
CA PRO A 357 9.75 9.76 10.61
C PRO A 357 8.31 9.47 10.97
N LEU A 358 7.90 8.21 10.79
CA LEU A 358 6.65 7.67 11.28
C LEU A 358 6.93 6.87 12.56
N PRO A 359 6.37 7.27 13.71
CA PRO A 359 6.61 6.57 14.98
C PRO A 359 6.02 5.15 14.92
N SER A 360 6.86 4.15 15.20
CA SER A 360 6.48 2.71 15.16
C SER A 360 6.26 2.08 16.53
N GLY A 361 6.56 2.84 17.58
CA GLY A 361 6.20 2.58 18.96
C GLY A 361 6.06 3.92 19.66
N GLY A 362 5.11 4.04 20.59
CA GLY A 362 5.06 5.23 21.43
C GLY A 362 6.35 5.26 22.25
N ALA A 363 7.01 6.42 22.34
CA ALA A 363 7.76 6.76 23.54
C ALA A 363 6.74 6.80 24.69
N GLY A 364 6.37 5.63 25.19
CA GLY A 364 5.37 5.46 26.22
C GLY A 364 5.89 6.13 27.48
N THR A 365 5.02 6.87 28.17
CA THR A 365 5.28 7.21 29.57
C THR A 365 5.58 5.91 30.34
N GLY A 366 6.72 5.83 31.02
CA GLY A 366 7.13 4.66 31.81
C GLY A 366 8.27 3.80 31.22
N GLY A 367 8.82 4.14 30.04
CA GLY A 367 10.07 3.55 29.56
C GLY A 367 11.30 3.97 30.38
N VAL A 368 12.32 3.11 30.45
CA VAL A 368 13.60 3.44 31.11
C VAL A 368 14.41 4.33 30.16
N HIS A 369 14.64 5.59 30.53
CA HIS A 369 15.47 6.50 29.71
C HIS A 369 16.97 6.19 29.86
N HIS A 370 17.45 6.03 31.09
CA HIS A 370 18.83 5.61 31.34
C HIS A 370 18.96 4.96 32.70
N ILE A 371 20.05 4.21 32.87
CA ILE A 371 20.48 3.65 34.16
C ILE A 371 21.92 4.12 34.36
N GLU A 372 22.22 4.65 35.54
CA GLU A 372 23.54 5.12 35.91
C GLU A 372 24.12 4.27 37.04
N LEU A 373 25.31 3.73 36.82
CA LEU A 373 26.06 2.93 37.78
C LEU A 373 27.28 3.72 38.25
N TRP A 374 27.38 3.93 39.55
CA TRP A 374 28.56 4.55 40.15
C TRP A 374 29.61 3.50 40.48
N VAL A 375 30.83 3.74 40.01
CA VAL A 375 31.96 2.82 40.14
C VAL A 375 33.14 3.48 40.84
N PRO A 376 33.92 2.74 41.64
CA PRO A 376 35.09 3.29 42.32
C PRO A 376 36.28 3.54 41.38
N ASP A 377 36.33 2.84 40.24
CA ASP A 377 37.39 2.93 39.22
C ASP A 377 36.75 2.91 37.83
N LEU A 378 36.74 4.07 37.16
CA LEU A 378 36.16 4.20 35.83
C LEU A 378 36.90 3.37 34.78
N ALA A 379 38.23 3.29 34.84
CA ALA A 379 39.02 2.63 33.81
C ALA A 379 38.81 1.11 33.84
N ALA A 380 38.77 0.53 35.05
CA ALA A 380 38.46 -0.88 35.22
C ALA A 380 37.02 -1.20 34.80
N ALA A 381 36.06 -0.36 35.19
CA ALA A 381 34.66 -0.54 34.82
C ALA A 381 34.43 -0.35 33.32
N GLU A 382 35.09 0.61 32.67
CA GLU A 382 35.03 0.82 31.22
C GLU A 382 35.55 -0.41 30.46
N ALA A 383 36.63 -1.05 30.92
CA ALA A 383 37.15 -2.27 30.32
C ALA A 383 36.20 -3.46 30.47
N GLY A 384 35.59 -3.64 31.65
CA GLY A 384 34.69 -4.75 31.93
C GLY A 384 33.31 -4.59 31.30
N TRP A 385 32.66 -3.44 31.51
CA TRP A 385 31.34 -3.13 30.96
C TRP A 385 31.38 -2.84 29.47
N GLY A 386 32.40 -2.14 28.99
CA GLY A 386 32.50 -1.77 27.57
C GLY A 386 32.59 -2.99 26.65
N TRP A 387 33.33 -4.02 27.06
CA TRP A 387 33.36 -5.31 26.36
C TRP A 387 31.98 -5.96 26.32
N LEU A 388 31.36 -6.17 27.49
CA LEU A 388 30.10 -6.88 27.60
C LEU A 388 28.98 -6.16 26.84
N LEU A 389 28.84 -4.85 27.04
CA LEU A 389 27.85 -4.02 26.37
C LEU A 389 28.07 -4.01 24.85
N GLY A 390 29.31 -4.00 24.39
CA GLY A 390 29.67 -4.13 22.98
C GLY A 390 29.21 -5.46 22.37
N GLU A 391 29.49 -6.59 23.02
CA GLU A 391 29.02 -7.92 22.57
C GLU A 391 27.48 -8.04 22.59
N LEU A 392 26.83 -7.33 23.52
CA LEU A 392 25.38 -7.23 23.58
C LEU A 392 24.79 -6.27 22.54
N GLY A 393 25.61 -5.55 21.77
CA GLY A 393 25.19 -4.66 20.69
C GLY A 393 24.81 -3.25 21.14
N HIS A 394 25.28 -2.82 22.32
CA HIS A 394 25.24 -1.40 22.68
C HIS A 394 26.43 -0.67 22.05
N VAL A 395 26.20 0.57 21.62
CA VAL A 395 27.25 1.41 21.02
C VAL A 395 27.71 2.48 22.00
N PRO A 396 29.03 2.78 22.08
CA PRO A 396 29.50 3.94 22.85
C PRO A 396 28.74 5.21 22.44
N TYR A 397 28.31 6.01 23.42
CA TYR A 397 27.42 7.14 23.21
C TYR A 397 28.01 8.47 23.69
N GLN A 398 28.35 8.59 24.98
CA GLN A 398 28.95 9.81 25.55
C GLN A 398 30.20 9.46 26.34
N SER A 399 31.13 10.42 26.39
CA SER A 399 32.39 10.30 27.12
C SER A 399 32.77 11.64 27.72
N TRP A 400 33.06 11.65 29.02
CA TRP A 400 33.54 12.81 29.78
C TRP A 400 34.60 12.38 30.80
N GLU A 401 35.24 13.32 31.49
CA GLU A 401 36.36 13.03 32.40
C GLU A 401 36.06 11.90 33.41
N ARG A 402 34.82 11.81 33.88
CA ARG A 402 34.41 10.89 34.95
C ARG A 402 33.38 9.85 34.54
N GLY A 403 33.01 9.77 33.27
CA GLY A 403 32.03 8.77 32.87
C GLY A 403 31.99 8.44 31.39
N ARG A 404 31.32 7.33 31.12
CA ARG A 404 31.13 6.72 29.81
C ARG A 404 29.70 6.23 29.71
N SER A 405 29.12 6.29 28.53
CA SER A 405 27.80 5.71 28.30
C SER A 405 27.73 4.88 27.03
N TRP A 406 26.83 3.90 27.04
CA TRP A 406 26.53 3.03 25.91
C TRP A 406 25.02 3.01 25.65
N ARG A 407 24.63 3.26 24.40
CA ARG A 407 23.23 3.38 23.99
C ARG A 407 22.76 2.14 23.24
N ARG A 408 21.50 1.76 23.49
CA ARG A 408 20.78 0.76 22.70
C ARG A 408 19.30 1.15 22.61
N GLY A 409 18.84 1.48 21.41
CA GLY A 409 17.53 2.08 21.22
C GLY A 409 17.42 3.44 21.93
N ASP A 410 16.30 3.67 22.60
CA ASP A 410 16.00 4.93 23.32
C ASP A 410 16.60 4.98 24.72
N SER A 411 17.28 3.92 25.17
CA SER A 411 17.88 3.81 26.50
C SER A 411 19.40 3.79 26.43
N TYR A 412 20.07 4.30 27.47
CA TYR A 412 21.51 4.15 27.62
C TYR A 412 21.93 3.79 29.05
N LEU A 413 23.05 3.09 29.16
CA LEU A 413 23.70 2.79 30.44
C LEU A 413 24.87 3.76 30.63
N VAL A 414 24.98 4.36 31.81
CA VAL A 414 26.10 5.22 32.22
C VAL A 414 26.92 4.49 33.26
N ILE A 415 28.24 4.51 33.08
CA ILE A 415 29.22 4.14 34.09
C ILE A 415 29.95 5.42 34.50
N GLU A 416 29.87 5.79 35.77
CA GLU A 416 30.44 7.04 36.29
C GLU A 416 31.25 6.83 37.58
N GLN A 417 32.44 7.43 37.64
CA GLN A 417 33.20 7.57 38.88
C GLN A 417 32.90 8.92 39.53
N SER A 418 31.81 8.95 40.30
CA SER A 418 31.33 10.17 40.96
C SER A 418 32.19 10.56 42.16
N ALA A 419 32.39 11.86 42.37
CA ALA A 419 33.00 12.39 43.60
C ALA A 419 32.10 12.25 44.83
N ASP A 420 30.80 12.03 44.62
CA ASP A 420 29.80 11.85 45.67
C ASP A 420 29.65 10.37 46.09
N LEU A 421 30.49 9.47 45.58
CA LEU A 421 30.51 8.08 46.00
C LEU A 421 30.94 7.98 47.47
N THR A 422 30.01 7.60 48.34
CA THR A 422 30.19 7.61 49.81
C THR A 422 30.58 6.25 50.40
N ALA A 423 30.54 5.18 49.61
CA ALA A 423 30.79 3.81 50.06
C ALA A 423 31.75 3.07 49.13
N GLY A 424 32.24 1.91 49.60
CA GLY A 424 33.12 1.01 48.84
C GLY A 424 32.38 0.28 47.71
N PRO A 425 32.82 -0.94 47.33
CA PRO A 425 32.19 -1.72 46.27
C PRO A 425 30.68 -1.90 46.49
N HIS A 426 29.94 -2.01 45.39
CA HIS A 426 28.51 -2.29 45.41
C HIS A 426 28.26 -3.65 46.07
N ASP A 427 27.23 -3.72 46.92
CA ASP A 427 26.81 -4.96 47.58
C ASP A 427 25.39 -5.27 47.14
N ARG A 428 25.29 -6.13 46.13
CA ARG A 428 24.01 -6.56 45.54
C ARG A 428 23.03 -7.21 46.52
N LEU A 429 23.50 -7.62 47.70
CA LEU A 429 22.65 -8.24 48.73
C LEU A 429 21.96 -7.19 49.64
N ARG A 430 22.29 -5.90 49.49
CA ARG A 430 21.64 -4.80 50.21
C ARG A 430 20.46 -4.21 49.43
N PRO A 431 19.55 -3.48 50.10
CA PRO A 431 18.54 -2.69 49.40
C PRO A 431 19.19 -1.74 48.39
N GLY A 432 18.80 -1.86 47.11
CA GLY A 432 19.43 -1.16 46.00
C GLY A 432 19.25 -1.94 44.69
N LEU A 433 20.16 -1.73 43.73
CA LEU A 433 20.22 -2.50 42.51
C LEU A 433 20.77 -3.91 42.80
N ASN A 434 19.98 -4.96 42.58
CA ASN A 434 20.47 -6.33 42.77
C ASN A 434 21.27 -6.82 41.55
N HIS A 435 20.67 -6.76 40.36
CA HIS A 435 21.33 -7.10 39.09
C HIS A 435 20.69 -6.36 37.91
N LEU A 436 21.37 -6.38 36.76
CA LEU A 436 20.81 -5.99 35.47
C LEU A 436 20.71 -7.19 34.54
N ALA A 437 19.53 -7.42 33.98
CA ALA A 437 19.29 -8.55 33.07
C ALA A 437 19.30 -8.12 31.60
N PHE A 438 19.94 -8.91 30.75
CA PHE A 438 20.02 -8.72 29.31
C PHE A 438 19.63 -10.00 28.58
N HIS A 439 18.96 -9.86 27.44
CA HIS A 439 18.73 -10.99 26.54
C HIS A 439 19.96 -11.26 25.67
N VAL A 440 20.28 -12.53 25.50
CA VAL A 440 21.23 -13.03 24.50
C VAL A 440 20.50 -13.86 23.45
N ARG A 441 21.03 -13.88 22.23
CA ARG A 441 20.35 -14.45 21.05
C ARG A 441 20.03 -15.93 21.23
N ASP A 442 21.01 -16.69 21.71
CA ASP A 442 21.00 -18.14 21.72
C ASP A 442 21.97 -18.67 22.77
N ARG A 443 21.94 -19.99 22.97
CA ARG A 443 22.81 -20.69 23.91
C ARG A 443 24.30 -20.55 23.58
N ALA A 444 24.67 -20.64 22.31
CA ALA A 444 26.07 -20.59 21.90
C ALA A 444 26.69 -19.23 22.26
N THR A 445 25.93 -18.15 22.08
CA THR A 445 26.30 -16.79 22.45
C THR A 445 26.48 -16.67 23.97
N LEU A 446 25.57 -17.25 24.76
CA LEU A 446 25.69 -17.29 26.22
C LEU A 446 27.02 -17.94 26.65
N ASP A 447 27.32 -19.13 26.11
CA ASP A 447 28.51 -19.89 26.46
C ASP A 447 29.81 -19.15 26.09
N ALA A 448 29.83 -18.50 24.92
CA ALA A 448 30.96 -17.70 24.48
C ALA A 448 31.23 -16.50 25.40
N LEU A 449 30.17 -15.82 25.84
CA LEU A 449 30.27 -14.69 26.79
C LEU A 449 30.77 -15.16 28.15
N VAL A 450 30.24 -16.26 28.68
CA VAL A 450 30.66 -16.83 29.96
C VAL A 450 32.14 -17.25 29.92
N ALA A 451 32.60 -17.83 28.82
CA ALA A 451 33.98 -18.26 28.67
C ALA A 451 34.98 -17.09 28.68
N ARG A 452 34.61 -15.94 28.09
CA ARG A 452 35.46 -14.73 28.01
C ARG A 452 35.33 -13.80 29.21
N ALA A 453 34.26 -13.91 29.99
CA ALA A 453 33.99 -13.06 31.14
C ALA A 453 35.19 -12.87 32.10
N PRO A 454 35.96 -13.93 32.48
CA PRO A 454 37.12 -13.77 33.36
C PRO A 454 38.22 -12.85 32.82
N ASP A 455 38.43 -12.83 31.50
CA ASP A 455 39.44 -11.98 30.86
C ASP A 455 39.10 -10.49 30.95
N HIS A 456 37.83 -10.19 31.23
CA HIS A 456 37.27 -8.84 31.34
C HIS A 456 36.85 -8.48 32.77
N GLY A 457 37.34 -9.22 33.78
CA GLY A 457 37.10 -8.90 35.19
C GLY A 457 35.74 -9.33 35.73
N TRP A 458 35.05 -10.22 35.02
CA TRP A 458 33.77 -10.80 35.44
C TRP A 458 33.93 -12.24 35.94
N ARG A 459 33.20 -12.61 36.99
CA ARG A 459 33.18 -13.95 37.57
C ARG A 459 31.81 -14.59 37.42
N LEU A 460 31.77 -15.83 36.95
CA LEU A 460 30.55 -16.64 36.95
C LEU A 460 30.09 -16.97 38.37
N LEU A 461 28.84 -16.64 38.66
CA LEU A 461 28.13 -17.05 39.87
C LEU A 461 27.43 -18.38 39.63
N PHE A 462 27.32 -19.18 40.70
CA PHE A 462 26.63 -20.47 40.71
C PHE A 462 27.11 -21.47 39.63
N PRO A 463 28.42 -21.73 39.50
CA PRO A 463 28.96 -22.59 38.43
C PRO A 463 28.34 -24.00 38.42
N ASP A 464 28.03 -24.57 39.59
CA ASP A 464 27.44 -25.91 39.71
C ASP A 464 25.98 -25.98 39.20
N ARG A 465 25.34 -24.83 39.04
CA ARG A 465 23.95 -24.71 38.58
C ARG A 465 23.83 -24.02 37.23
N HIS A 466 24.92 -23.50 36.68
CA HIS A 466 24.92 -22.87 35.36
C HIS A 466 24.57 -23.92 34.28
N PRO A 467 23.65 -23.62 33.36
CA PRO A 467 22.94 -22.35 33.11
C PRO A 467 21.57 -22.19 33.80
N TYR A 468 21.15 -23.16 34.60
CA TYR A 468 19.78 -23.25 35.13
C TYR A 468 19.71 -22.79 36.59
N ALA A 469 20.55 -21.83 36.97
CA ALA A 469 20.59 -21.29 38.33
C ALA A 469 19.27 -20.55 38.69
N GLY A 470 18.54 -20.04 37.70
CA GLY A 470 17.21 -19.44 37.86
C GLY A 470 16.04 -20.42 37.87
N GLY A 471 16.27 -21.72 37.61
CA GLY A 471 15.23 -22.76 37.62
C GLY A 471 15.14 -23.57 36.32
N GLU A 472 14.31 -24.62 36.33
CA GLU A 472 14.04 -25.43 35.14
C GLU A 472 13.35 -24.56 34.07
N GLY A 473 13.90 -24.57 32.84
CA GLY A 473 13.40 -23.76 31.73
C GLY A 473 13.98 -22.34 31.64
N HIS A 474 14.82 -21.92 32.58
CA HIS A 474 15.48 -20.60 32.55
C HIS A 474 16.97 -20.75 32.24
N CYS A 475 17.33 -20.66 30.96
CA CYS A 475 18.72 -20.75 30.52
C CYS A 475 19.40 -19.38 30.63
N ALA A 476 20.20 -19.19 31.69
CA ALA A 476 20.87 -17.93 31.95
C ALA A 476 22.27 -18.08 32.58
N ALA A 477 23.08 -17.02 32.50
CA ALA A 477 24.32 -16.88 33.23
C ALA A 477 24.26 -15.67 34.16
N TYR A 478 24.77 -15.82 35.37
CA TYR A 478 24.87 -14.75 36.35
C TYR A 478 26.35 -14.42 36.52
N LEU A 479 26.77 -13.21 36.16
CA LEU A 479 28.16 -12.78 36.23
C LEU A 479 28.28 -11.60 37.20
N GLU A 480 29.35 -11.55 37.96
CA GLU A 480 29.65 -10.46 38.90
C GLU A 480 30.98 -9.80 38.57
N ASP A 481 31.02 -8.47 38.50
CA ASP A 481 32.24 -7.70 38.24
C ASP A 481 33.04 -7.44 39.54
N ALA A 482 34.24 -6.88 39.38
CA ALA A 482 35.10 -6.51 40.51
C ALA A 482 34.54 -5.38 41.39
N ALA A 483 33.57 -4.61 40.89
CA ALA A 483 32.89 -3.55 41.62
C ALA A 483 31.64 -4.07 42.39
N GLY A 484 31.28 -5.35 42.22
CA GLY A 484 30.17 -6.02 42.90
C GLY A 484 28.82 -5.93 42.19
N PHE A 485 28.79 -5.47 40.93
CA PHE A 485 27.58 -5.49 40.11
C PHE A 485 27.35 -6.86 39.50
N GLU A 486 26.10 -7.31 39.54
CA GLU A 486 25.66 -8.55 38.92
C GLU A 486 24.94 -8.27 37.60
N VAL A 487 25.24 -9.06 36.57
CA VAL A 487 24.48 -9.12 35.32
C VAL A 487 23.91 -10.53 35.12
N GLU A 488 22.67 -10.57 34.63
CA GLU A 488 22.01 -11.79 34.21
C GLU A 488 21.91 -11.81 32.68
N LEU A 489 22.44 -12.84 32.04
CA LEU A 489 22.36 -13.04 30.59
C LEU A 489 21.37 -14.15 30.28
N VAL A 490 20.20 -13.82 29.74
CA VAL A 490 19.06 -14.74 29.55
C VAL A 490 18.92 -15.10 28.08
N VAL A 491 18.94 -16.39 27.75
CA VAL A 491 18.67 -16.86 26.38
C VAL A 491 17.20 -16.60 26.05
N ARG A 492 16.97 -16.01 24.88
CA ARG A 492 15.63 -15.63 24.40
C ARG A 492 14.77 -16.81 23.97
#